data_AF-A0A2S9FIR1-F1
#
_entry.id   AF-A0A2S9FIR1-F1
#
_cell.length_a   1.000
_cell.length_b   1.000
_cell.length_c   1.000
_cell.angle_alpha   90.00
_cell.angle_beta   90.00
_cell.angle_gamma   90.00
#
_symmetry.space_group_name_H-M   'P 1'
#
loop_
_entity.id
_entity.type
_entity.pdbx_description
1 polymer ?
#
loop_
_entity_poly.entity_id
_entity_poly.type
_entity_poly.pdbx_seq_one_letter_code
_entity_poly.pdbx_strand_id
1 'polypeptide(L)'
;LLLVVAAYCTQRACEKDASRWWLIAAGAAVGFGFLAKMLQALLILPALAATYLVAGHRTFGRRILDSLAAAAAVVVSAGWYVLLAEFWPEDSRPYIGGSQHNSIVELTLGYNGIGRLTGNEPGGLGNLNHDVGWGRLFGPTMGSDIAWLLPAAVICIVAGLVVTRRRPRTDPTRASLILWGGWLVVTAVVFSYMFGIVHPYYTVA
;
A
#
# COMPACT_ATOMS: atom_id res chain seq x y z
N LEU A 1 8.50 -4.56 -5.89
CA LEU A 1 8.34 -5.95 -6.37
C LEU A 1 7.23 -6.71 -5.65
N LEU A 2 7.31 -6.92 -4.33
CA LEU A 2 6.27 -7.65 -3.57
C LEU A 2 4.86 -7.07 -3.73
N LEU A 3 4.73 -5.74 -3.71
CA LEU A 3 3.44 -5.07 -3.93
C LEU A 3 2.90 -5.25 -5.36
N VAL A 4 3.79 -5.37 -6.35
CA VAL A 4 3.41 -5.69 -7.74
C VAL A 4 2.95 -7.15 -7.85
N VAL A 5 3.60 -8.08 -7.13
CA VAL A 5 3.11 -9.46 -6.99
C VAL A 5 1.72 -9.47 -6.35
N ALA A 6 1.49 -8.68 -5.31
CA ALA A 6 0.18 -8.56 -4.69
C ALA A 6 -0.90 -8.04 -5.65
N ALA A 7 -0.57 -7.04 -6.47
CA ALA A 7 -1.45 -6.53 -7.53
C ALA A 7 -1.77 -7.61 -8.57
N TYR A 8 -0.74 -8.29 -9.09
CA TYR A 8 -0.90 -9.40 -10.03
C TYR A 8 -1.80 -10.50 -9.46
N CYS A 9 -1.53 -10.94 -8.23
CA CYS A 9 -2.33 -11.94 -7.55
C CYS A 9 -3.78 -11.49 -7.34
N THR A 10 -4.02 -10.22 -7.04
CA THR A 10 -5.38 -9.67 -6.90
C THR A 10 -6.12 -9.63 -8.24
N GLN A 11 -5.45 -9.30 -9.34
CA GLN A 11 -6.04 -9.41 -10.69
C GLN A 11 -6.40 -10.86 -11.03
N ARG A 12 -5.49 -11.81 -10.78
CA ARG A 12 -5.74 -13.25 -10.98
C ARG A 12 -6.92 -13.75 -10.13
N ALA A 13 -7.05 -13.26 -8.91
CA ALA A 13 -8.18 -13.58 -8.04
C ALA A 13 -9.53 -13.09 -8.58
N CYS A 14 -9.54 -12.08 -9.44
CA CYS A 14 -10.76 -11.54 -10.05
C CYS A 14 -11.25 -12.37 -11.24
N GLU A 15 -10.50 -13.36 -11.74
CA GLU A 15 -10.94 -14.24 -12.84
C GLU A 15 -12.09 -15.18 -12.42
N LYS A 16 -12.88 -15.65 -13.39
CA LYS A 16 -14.15 -16.36 -13.16
C LYS A 16 -14.00 -17.59 -12.26
N ASP A 17 -12.98 -18.40 -12.55
CA ASP A 17 -12.73 -19.69 -11.88
C ASP A 17 -11.50 -19.62 -10.97
N ALA A 18 -11.15 -18.41 -10.51
CA ALA A 18 -9.97 -18.20 -9.69
C ALA A 18 -10.08 -18.92 -8.33
N SER A 19 -8.98 -19.59 -7.96
CA SER A 19 -8.79 -20.12 -6.62
C SER A 19 -8.61 -18.99 -5.61
N ARG A 20 -9.08 -19.21 -4.37
CA ARG A 20 -8.86 -18.30 -3.24
C ARG A 20 -7.37 -18.11 -2.91
N TRP A 21 -6.53 -19.05 -3.34
CA TRP A 21 -5.08 -19.00 -3.14
C TRP A 21 -4.47 -17.70 -3.66
N TRP A 22 -4.97 -17.16 -4.77
CA TRP A 22 -4.45 -15.90 -5.31
C TRP A 22 -4.58 -14.75 -4.31
N LEU A 23 -5.66 -14.66 -3.55
CA LEU A 23 -5.79 -13.65 -2.50
C LEU A 23 -4.92 -13.92 -1.28
N ILE A 24 -4.74 -15.19 -0.92
CA ILE A 24 -3.81 -15.57 0.15
C ILE A 24 -2.37 -15.19 -0.24
N ALA A 25 -1.98 -15.47 -1.49
CA ALA A 25 -0.69 -15.08 -2.04
C ALA A 25 -0.52 -13.55 -2.10
N ALA A 26 -1.58 -12.81 -2.46
CA ALA A 26 -1.57 -11.35 -2.41
C ALA A 26 -1.34 -10.84 -0.98
N GLY A 27 -2.05 -11.40 0.00
CA GLY A 27 -1.88 -11.07 1.41
C GLY A 27 -0.47 -11.39 1.91
N ALA A 28 0.07 -12.58 1.57
CA ALA A 28 1.44 -12.95 1.91
C ALA A 28 2.48 -12.00 1.29
N ALA A 29 2.30 -11.61 0.03
CA ALA A 29 3.19 -10.66 -0.64
C ALA A 29 3.15 -9.28 0.03
N VAL A 30 1.97 -8.80 0.46
CA VAL A 30 1.87 -7.55 1.23
C VAL A 30 2.51 -7.69 2.61
N GLY A 31 2.32 -8.79 3.33
CA GLY A 31 2.92 -8.97 4.66
C GLY A 31 4.44 -9.11 4.62
N PHE A 32 5.01 -9.78 3.62
CA PHE A 32 6.45 -9.70 3.37
C PHE A 32 6.89 -8.30 2.93
N GLY A 33 6.05 -7.57 2.19
CA GLY A 33 6.27 -6.16 1.87
C GLY A 33 6.35 -5.31 3.13
N PHE A 34 5.52 -5.60 4.13
CA PHE A 34 5.57 -4.97 5.45
C PHE A 34 6.88 -5.29 6.17
N LEU A 35 7.42 -6.51 6.08
CA LEU A 35 8.75 -6.76 6.65
C LEU A 35 9.86 -5.94 5.99
N ALA A 36 9.71 -5.62 4.70
CA ALA A 36 10.68 -4.80 3.97
C ALA A 36 10.49 -3.28 4.18
N LYS A 37 9.25 -2.81 4.38
CA LYS A 37 8.94 -1.36 4.39
C LYS A 37 7.86 -0.93 5.40
N MET A 38 7.55 -1.77 6.38
CA MET A 38 6.58 -1.55 7.45
C MET A 38 5.22 -1.04 6.92
N LEU A 39 4.59 -0.10 7.62
CA LEU A 39 3.24 0.38 7.30
C LEU A 39 3.12 1.00 5.90
N GLN A 40 4.21 1.49 5.29
CA GLN A 40 4.17 1.97 3.91
C GLN A 40 3.71 0.88 2.93
N ALA A 41 4.03 -0.39 3.16
CA ALA A 41 3.57 -1.50 2.31
C ALA A 41 2.05 -1.70 2.36
N LEU A 42 1.38 -1.26 3.42
CA LEU A 42 -0.06 -1.41 3.61
C LEU A 42 -0.87 -0.33 2.87
N LEU A 43 -0.22 0.70 2.35
CA LEU A 43 -0.84 1.81 1.64
C LEU A 43 -1.73 1.36 0.48
N ILE A 44 -1.39 0.26 -0.18
CA ILE A 44 -2.11 -0.26 -1.35
C ILE A 44 -3.32 -1.13 -0.99
N LEU A 45 -3.48 -1.52 0.27
CA LEU A 45 -4.56 -2.43 0.70
C LEU A 45 -5.96 -1.95 0.31
N PRO A 46 -6.33 -0.64 0.45
CA PRO A 46 -7.64 -0.18 0.02
C PRO A 46 -7.88 -0.41 -1.48
N ALA A 47 -6.85 -0.24 -2.32
CA ALA A 47 -6.95 -0.46 -3.76
C ALA A 47 -7.13 -1.94 -4.11
N LEU A 48 -6.35 -2.82 -3.46
CA LEU A 48 -6.48 -4.27 -3.66
C LEU A 48 -7.85 -4.79 -3.19
N ALA A 49 -8.29 -4.36 -2.00
CA ALA A 49 -9.58 -4.73 -1.44
C ALA A 49 -10.74 -4.22 -2.33
N ALA A 50 -10.72 -2.95 -2.73
CA ALA A 50 -11.74 -2.39 -3.63
C ALA A 50 -11.80 -3.16 -4.95
N THR A 51 -10.66 -3.50 -5.54
CA THR A 51 -10.58 -4.28 -6.79
C THR A 51 -11.31 -5.61 -6.65
N TYR A 52 -10.98 -6.40 -5.64
CA TYR A 52 -11.58 -7.72 -5.46
C TYR A 52 -13.05 -7.66 -5.03
N LEU A 53 -13.38 -6.76 -4.10
CA LEU A 53 -14.75 -6.57 -3.62
C LEU A 53 -15.69 -6.08 -4.73
N VAL A 54 -15.21 -5.35 -5.73
CA VAL A 54 -16.02 -4.91 -6.88
C VAL A 54 -16.03 -5.93 -8.01
N ALA A 55 -14.86 -6.39 -8.45
CA ALA A 55 -14.69 -7.15 -9.68
C ALA A 55 -14.65 -8.68 -9.52
N GLY A 56 -14.52 -9.20 -8.28
CA GLY A 56 -14.50 -10.64 -8.03
C GLY A 56 -15.79 -11.34 -8.48
N HIS A 57 -15.67 -12.50 -9.13
CA HIS A 57 -16.82 -13.25 -9.66
C HIS A 57 -17.66 -13.96 -8.58
N ARG A 58 -17.10 -14.18 -7.39
CA ARG A 58 -17.79 -14.84 -6.27
C ARG A 58 -18.94 -13.98 -5.70
N THR A 59 -19.84 -14.63 -4.97
CA THR A 59 -20.91 -13.93 -4.23
C THR A 59 -20.31 -12.95 -3.22
N PHE A 60 -21.05 -11.89 -2.86
CA PHE A 60 -20.53 -10.83 -1.98
C PHE A 60 -20.01 -11.35 -0.62
N GLY A 61 -20.77 -12.23 0.05
CA GLY A 61 -20.32 -12.83 1.32
C GLY A 61 -19.03 -13.64 1.17
N ARG A 62 -18.86 -14.39 0.07
CA ARG A 62 -17.60 -15.10 -0.22
C ARG A 62 -16.46 -14.14 -0.50
N ARG A 63 -16.72 -13.03 -1.19
CA ARG A 63 -15.69 -12.00 -1.41
C ARG A 63 -15.18 -11.41 -0.10
N ILE A 64 -16.06 -11.16 0.87
CA ILE A 64 -15.66 -10.73 2.22
C ILE A 64 -14.80 -11.79 2.90
N LEU A 65 -15.22 -13.06 2.90
CA LEU A 65 -14.46 -14.15 3.52
C LEU A 65 -13.08 -14.33 2.87
N ASP A 66 -12.99 -14.24 1.55
CA ASP A 66 -11.73 -14.34 0.83
C ASP A 66 -10.82 -13.13 1.14
N SER A 67 -11.38 -11.92 1.29
CA SER A 67 -10.64 -10.74 1.77
C SER A 67 -10.16 -10.88 3.22
N LEU A 68 -10.96 -11.48 4.11
CA LEU A 68 -10.54 -11.78 5.48
C LEU A 68 -9.41 -12.83 5.50
N ALA A 69 -9.45 -13.82 4.62
CA ALA A 69 -8.37 -14.79 4.47
C ALA A 69 -7.07 -14.12 3.96
N ALA A 70 -7.17 -13.15 3.04
CA ALA A 70 -6.03 -12.35 2.61
C ALA A 70 -5.46 -11.51 3.78
N ALA A 71 -6.32 -10.87 4.57
CA ALA A 71 -5.90 -10.10 5.74
C ALA A 71 -5.21 -10.99 6.78
N ALA A 72 -5.73 -12.19 7.04
CA ALA A 72 -5.06 -13.17 7.89
C ALA A 72 -3.68 -13.57 7.33
N ALA A 73 -3.55 -13.72 6.01
CA ALA A 73 -2.26 -14.00 5.38
C ALA A 73 -1.26 -12.84 5.54
N VAL A 74 -1.70 -11.58 5.47
CA VAL A 74 -0.86 -10.40 5.80
C VAL A 74 -0.36 -10.52 7.24
N VAL A 75 -1.27 -10.76 8.19
CA VAL A 75 -0.92 -10.84 9.62
C VAL A 75 0.05 -11.98 9.90
N VAL A 76 -0.15 -13.16 9.33
CA VAL A 76 0.75 -14.31 9.56
C VAL A 76 2.13 -14.07 8.93
N SER A 77 2.18 -13.57 7.70
CA SER A 77 3.45 -13.36 6.99
C SER A 77 4.27 -12.18 7.52
N ALA A 78 3.62 -11.14 8.06
CA ALA A 78 4.29 -10.03 8.75
C ALA A 78 4.56 -10.30 10.24
N GLY A 79 3.60 -10.91 10.92
CA GLY A 79 3.55 -10.96 12.38
C GLY A 79 4.64 -11.81 13.01
N TRP A 80 5.08 -12.88 12.35
CA TRP A 80 6.07 -13.80 12.94
C TRP A 80 7.39 -13.09 13.32
N TYR A 81 7.88 -12.17 12.47
CA TYR A 81 9.12 -11.44 12.72
C TYR A 81 8.92 -10.36 13.78
N VAL A 82 7.75 -9.70 13.77
CA VAL A 82 7.39 -8.73 14.81
C VAL A 82 7.34 -9.41 16.18
N LEU A 83 6.70 -10.58 16.28
CA LEU A 83 6.65 -11.36 17.50
C LEU A 83 8.05 -11.84 17.92
N LEU A 84 8.85 -12.35 16.97
CA LEU A 84 10.22 -12.76 17.26
C LEU A 84 11.04 -11.60 17.83
N ALA A 85 10.96 -10.42 17.23
CA ALA A 85 11.64 -9.24 17.73
C ALA A 85 11.13 -8.87 19.13
N GLU A 86 9.81 -8.85 19.37
CA GLU A 86 9.26 -8.45 20.67
C GLU A 86 9.62 -9.41 21.82
N PHE A 87 9.70 -10.72 21.54
CA PHE A 87 9.99 -11.73 22.56
C PHE A 87 11.48 -12.01 22.77
N TRP A 88 12.32 -11.68 21.80
CA TRP A 88 13.76 -11.95 21.92
C TRP A 88 14.43 -10.90 22.81
N PRO A 89 15.29 -11.28 23.78
CA PRO A 89 15.90 -10.32 24.70
C PRO A 89 16.69 -9.23 23.97
N GLU A 90 16.53 -7.99 24.42
CA GLU A 90 17.12 -6.79 23.78
C GLU A 90 18.64 -6.83 23.74
N ASP A 91 19.26 -7.33 24.80
CA ASP A 91 20.72 -7.43 24.94
C ASP A 91 21.32 -8.57 24.10
N SER A 92 20.50 -9.43 23.49
CA SER A 92 20.94 -10.61 22.73
C SER A 92 20.43 -10.63 21.28
N ARG A 93 19.96 -9.50 20.76
CA ARG A 93 19.58 -9.31 19.35
C ARG A 93 20.26 -8.07 18.75
N PRO A 94 20.43 -8.03 17.41
CA PRO A 94 20.83 -6.79 16.74
C PRO A 94 19.86 -5.64 17.03
N TYR A 95 20.40 -4.43 17.12
CA TYR A 95 19.59 -3.23 17.37
C TYR A 95 18.56 -3.00 16.25
N ILE A 96 17.33 -2.66 16.64
CA ILE A 96 16.22 -2.40 15.71
C ILE A 96 16.34 -1.00 15.08
N GLY A 97 17.29 -0.88 14.15
CA GLY A 97 17.39 0.19 13.14
C GLY A 97 17.03 1.61 13.62
N GLY A 98 16.11 2.27 12.92
CA GLY A 98 15.70 3.66 13.19
C GLY A 98 14.75 3.87 14.37
N SER A 99 14.66 2.91 15.31
CA SER A 99 13.96 3.12 16.59
C SER A 99 14.82 3.99 17.51
N GLN A 100 14.21 4.59 18.53
CA GLN A 100 14.97 5.32 19.57
C GLN A 100 15.27 4.40 20.75
N HIS A 101 14.42 3.39 20.99
CA HIS A 101 14.46 2.53 22.16
C HIS A 101 14.59 1.04 21.81
N ASN A 102 15.28 0.69 20.72
CA ASN A 102 15.45 -0.71 20.28
C ASN A 102 14.11 -1.47 20.06
N SER A 103 13.05 -0.76 19.67
CA SER A 103 11.69 -1.28 19.59
C SER A 103 11.19 -1.38 18.15
N ILE A 104 10.77 -2.59 17.75
CA ILE A 104 10.15 -2.81 16.44
C ILE A 104 8.77 -2.19 16.33
N VAL A 105 8.01 -2.14 17.43
CA VAL A 105 6.70 -1.52 17.47
C VAL A 105 6.82 -0.01 17.31
N GLU A 106 7.77 0.61 18.02
CA GLU A 106 8.11 2.03 17.87
C GLU A 106 8.51 2.34 16.42
N LEU A 107 9.42 1.54 15.83
CA LEU A 107 9.86 1.72 14.46
C LEU A 107 8.71 1.59 13.44
N THR A 108 7.80 0.64 13.67
CA THR A 108 6.68 0.33 12.79
C THR A 108 5.60 1.42 12.84
N LEU A 109 5.17 1.79 14.06
CA LEU A 109 4.04 2.70 14.27
C LEU A 109 4.46 4.17 14.24
N GLY A 110 5.68 4.48 14.70
CA GLY A 110 6.25 5.81 14.67
C GLY A 110 6.89 6.10 13.31
N TYR A 111 8.21 5.94 13.24
CA TYR A 111 9.05 6.41 12.12
C TYR A 111 8.63 5.88 10.74
N ASN A 112 8.21 4.61 10.61
CA ASN A 112 7.76 4.08 9.30
C ASN A 112 6.23 4.11 9.12
N GLY A 113 5.51 4.82 9.99
CA GLY A 113 4.10 4.57 10.23
C GLY A 113 3.23 5.81 10.37
N ILE A 114 2.46 5.84 11.44
CA ILE A 114 1.53 6.91 11.76
C ILE A 114 2.29 8.20 12.10
N GLY A 115 3.49 8.09 12.68
CA GLY A 115 4.37 9.24 12.90
C GLY A 115 4.62 10.04 11.61
N ARG A 116 4.81 9.35 10.47
CA ARG A 116 4.91 9.99 9.15
C ARG A 116 3.68 10.76 8.74
N LEU A 117 2.51 10.24 9.08
CA LEU A 117 1.26 10.90 8.75
C LEU A 117 1.07 12.16 9.59
N THR A 118 1.39 12.11 10.88
CA THR A 118 1.15 13.22 11.83
C THR A 118 2.30 14.22 11.92
N GLY A 119 3.49 13.86 11.44
CA GLY A 119 4.72 14.65 11.62
C GLY A 119 5.34 14.51 13.01
N ASN A 120 4.75 13.70 13.90
CA ASN A 120 5.30 13.41 15.22
C ASN A 120 6.22 12.19 15.14
N GLU A 121 7.44 12.42 14.65
CA GLU A 121 8.45 11.38 14.41
C GLU A 121 9.67 11.59 15.31
N PRO A 122 9.69 11.01 16.53
CA PRO A 122 10.87 11.02 17.38
C PRO A 122 12.08 10.42 16.62
N GLY A 123 13.18 11.17 16.55
CA GLY A 123 14.38 10.77 15.79
C GLY A 123 14.31 11.04 14.28
N GLY A 124 13.23 11.65 13.77
CA GLY A 124 13.19 12.15 12.41
C GLY A 124 14.25 13.24 12.19
N LEU A 125 14.94 13.21 11.05
CA LEU A 125 16.03 14.13 10.66
C LEU A 125 15.61 15.62 10.48
N GLY A 126 14.53 16.07 11.14
CA GLY A 126 14.14 17.47 11.19
C GLY A 126 13.63 18.05 9.87
N ASN A 127 13.30 17.21 8.87
CA ASN A 127 12.69 17.69 7.63
C ASN A 127 11.19 17.96 7.82
N LEU A 128 10.87 19.03 8.57
CA LEU A 128 9.53 19.58 8.66
C LEU A 128 9.19 20.19 7.29
N ASN A 129 8.28 19.56 6.56
CA ASN A 129 7.96 19.95 5.19
C ASN A 129 6.87 21.04 5.16
N HIS A 130 7.17 22.15 4.47
CA HIS A 130 6.33 23.35 4.40
C HIS A 130 5.28 23.33 3.27
N ASP A 131 5.32 22.34 2.37
CA ASP A 131 4.48 22.29 1.16
C ASP A 131 3.37 21.22 1.23
N VAL A 132 2.91 20.85 2.43
CA VAL A 132 1.79 19.93 2.60
C VAL A 132 0.55 20.48 1.91
N GLY A 133 -0.05 19.68 1.03
CA GLY A 133 -1.24 20.06 0.29
C GLY A 133 -1.41 19.30 -1.03
N TRP A 134 -2.56 19.51 -1.67
CA TRP A 134 -2.90 18.87 -2.94
C TRP A 134 -1.87 19.13 -4.05
N GLY A 135 -1.22 20.29 -4.03
CA GLY A 135 -0.20 20.69 -5.00
C GLY A 135 1.18 20.08 -4.78
N ARG A 136 1.42 19.39 -3.64
CA ARG A 136 2.76 18.94 -3.25
C ARG A 136 3.45 18.07 -4.30
N LEU A 137 2.69 17.18 -4.93
CA LEU A 137 3.20 16.29 -5.97
C LEU A 137 3.67 17.05 -7.22
N PHE A 138 3.15 18.26 -7.45
CA PHE A 138 3.53 19.15 -8.55
C PHE A 138 4.54 20.22 -8.13
N GLY A 139 4.91 20.25 -6.84
CA GLY A 139 5.87 21.20 -6.29
C GLY A 139 7.30 20.95 -6.79
N PRO A 140 8.23 21.87 -6.54
CA PRO A 140 9.58 21.83 -7.10
C PRO A 140 10.41 20.61 -6.63
N THR A 141 10.06 19.96 -5.52
CA THR A 141 10.78 18.81 -4.96
C THR A 141 10.33 17.47 -5.53
N MET A 142 9.03 17.25 -5.74
CA MET A 142 8.47 15.98 -6.23
C MET A 142 8.03 16.05 -7.70
N GLY A 143 7.73 17.26 -8.18
CA GLY A 143 7.15 17.48 -9.50
C GLY A 143 8.14 17.26 -10.65
N SER A 144 9.42 17.60 -10.44
CA SER A 144 10.48 17.33 -11.40
C SER A 144 10.61 15.84 -11.74
N ASP A 145 10.28 14.97 -10.77
CA ASP A 145 10.57 13.55 -10.87
C ASP A 145 9.42 12.79 -11.52
N ILE A 146 8.18 13.00 -11.06
CA ILE A 146 7.03 12.18 -11.50
C ILE A 146 5.80 12.96 -11.96
N ALA A 147 5.69 14.27 -11.69
CA ALA A 147 4.42 14.97 -11.93
C ALA A 147 4.01 14.99 -13.39
N TRP A 148 4.96 14.93 -14.32
CA TRP A 148 4.69 14.87 -15.75
C TRP A 148 3.94 13.58 -16.18
N LEU A 149 4.00 12.51 -15.38
CA LEU A 149 3.23 11.27 -15.60
C LEU A 149 1.81 11.33 -15.03
N LEU A 150 1.56 12.18 -14.02
CA LEU A 150 0.27 12.24 -13.34
C LEU A 150 -0.89 12.63 -14.27
N PRO A 151 -0.79 13.68 -15.12
CA PRO A 151 -1.85 14.01 -16.07
C PRO A 151 -2.17 12.85 -17.02
N ALA A 152 -1.15 12.18 -17.55
CA ALA A 152 -1.33 11.04 -18.45
C ALA A 152 -2.03 9.87 -17.72
N ALA A 153 -1.62 9.56 -16.49
CA ALA A 153 -2.26 8.51 -15.69
C ALA A 153 -3.73 8.82 -15.42
N VAL A 154 -4.06 10.07 -15.03
CA VAL A 154 -5.44 10.51 -14.78
C VAL A 154 -6.29 10.41 -16.05
N ILE A 155 -5.78 10.88 -17.19
CA ILE A 155 -6.47 10.77 -18.49
C ILE A 155 -6.74 9.31 -18.83
N CYS A 156 -5.74 8.43 -18.72
CA CYS A 156 -5.87 7.00 -19.00
C CYS A 156 -6.90 6.32 -18.09
N ILE A 157 -6.90 6.64 -16.79
CA ILE A 157 -7.87 6.10 -15.83
C ILE A 157 -9.28 6.57 -16.15
N VAL A 158 -9.48 7.88 -16.36
CA VAL A 158 -10.81 8.46 -16.64
C VAL A 158 -11.35 7.95 -17.97
N ALA A 159 -10.54 8.01 -19.04
CA ALA A 159 -10.91 7.50 -20.35
C ALA A 159 -11.22 6.00 -20.29
N GLY A 160 -10.38 5.21 -19.61
CA GLY A 160 -10.59 3.79 -19.41
C GLY A 160 -11.91 3.49 -18.69
N LEU A 161 -12.25 4.24 -17.63
CA LEU A 161 -13.51 4.09 -16.90
C LEU A 161 -14.71 4.48 -17.77
N VAL A 162 -14.60 5.53 -18.59
CA VAL A 162 -15.66 5.96 -19.52
C VAL A 162 -15.88 4.91 -20.61
N VAL A 163 -14.81 4.39 -21.22
CA VAL A 163 -14.88 3.35 -22.26
C VAL A 163 -15.43 2.04 -21.71
N THR A 164 -15.04 1.67 -20.49
CA THR A 164 -15.50 0.43 -19.84
C THR A 164 -16.83 0.59 -19.10
N ARG A 165 -17.46 1.77 -19.09
CA ARG A 165 -18.64 2.08 -18.25
C ARG A 165 -19.82 1.12 -18.42
N ARG A 166 -20.02 0.60 -19.64
CA ARG A 166 -21.10 -0.36 -19.97
C ARG A 166 -20.68 -1.82 -19.83
N ARG A 167 -19.39 -2.10 -19.61
CA ARG A 167 -18.89 -3.45 -19.41
C ARG A 167 -19.27 -3.96 -18.02
N PRO A 168 -19.46 -5.29 -17.85
CA PRO A 168 -19.79 -5.87 -16.56
C PRO A 168 -18.75 -5.51 -15.49
N ARG A 169 -19.17 -5.52 -14.22
CA ARG A 169 -18.29 -5.24 -13.07
C ARG A 169 -17.05 -6.15 -13.01
N THR A 170 -17.16 -7.34 -13.59
CA THR A 170 -16.14 -8.40 -13.58
C THR A 170 -15.20 -8.32 -14.79
N ASP A 171 -15.33 -7.29 -15.64
CA ASP A 171 -14.41 -7.08 -16.76
C ASP A 171 -12.96 -6.86 -16.25
N PRO A 172 -11.97 -7.60 -16.79
CA PRO A 172 -10.57 -7.49 -16.33
C PRO A 172 -9.96 -6.10 -16.51
N THR A 173 -10.39 -5.35 -17.53
CA THR A 173 -9.94 -3.97 -17.76
C THR A 173 -10.46 -3.07 -16.65
N ARG A 174 -11.74 -3.19 -16.31
CA ARG A 174 -12.34 -2.46 -15.17
C ARG A 174 -11.64 -2.80 -13.86
N ALA A 175 -11.37 -4.08 -13.59
CA ALA A 175 -10.63 -4.50 -12.40
C ALA A 175 -9.24 -3.84 -12.34
N SER A 176 -8.53 -3.80 -13.47
CA SER A 176 -7.21 -3.17 -13.57
C SER A 176 -7.28 -1.66 -13.34
N LEU A 177 -8.31 -0.98 -13.87
CA LEU A 177 -8.52 0.45 -13.65
C LEU A 177 -8.81 0.78 -12.18
N ILE A 178 -9.59 -0.04 -11.48
CA ILE A 178 -9.85 0.11 -10.05
C ILE A 178 -8.56 -0.08 -9.25
N LEU A 179 -7.75 -1.10 -9.61
CA LEU A 179 -6.51 -1.41 -8.92
C LEU A 179 -5.50 -0.28 -9.04
N TRP A 180 -5.13 0.08 -10.27
CA TRP A 180 -4.08 1.08 -10.51
C TRP A 180 -4.56 2.49 -10.20
N GLY A 181 -5.84 2.80 -10.48
CA GLY A 181 -6.42 4.09 -10.10
C GLY A 181 -6.57 4.24 -8.59
N GLY A 182 -7.00 3.19 -7.89
CA GLY A 182 -7.07 3.18 -6.43
C GLY A 182 -5.68 3.34 -5.79
N TRP A 183 -4.67 2.64 -6.32
CA TRP A 183 -3.28 2.77 -5.86
C TRP A 183 -2.79 4.21 -6.03
N LEU A 184 -2.97 4.78 -7.23
CA LEU A 184 -2.59 6.16 -7.53
C LEU A 184 -3.26 7.14 -6.58
N VAL A 185 -4.59 7.04 -6.41
CA VAL A 185 -5.36 7.95 -5.56
C VAL A 185 -4.91 7.86 -4.10
N VAL A 186 -4.80 6.66 -3.53
CA VAL A 186 -4.41 6.50 -2.13
C VAL A 186 -2.99 7.03 -1.90
N THR A 187 -2.07 6.68 -2.80
CA THR A 187 -0.67 7.14 -2.71
C THR A 187 -0.58 8.65 -2.87
N ALA A 188 -1.29 9.23 -3.86
CA ALA A 188 -1.30 10.66 -4.09
C ALA A 188 -1.86 11.42 -2.89
N VAL A 189 -2.97 10.96 -2.30
CA VAL A 189 -3.56 11.58 -1.11
C VAL A 189 -2.58 11.52 0.07
N VAL A 190 -2.03 10.35 0.39
CA VAL A 190 -1.10 10.22 1.51
C VAL A 190 0.16 11.06 1.27
N PHE A 191 0.73 11.01 0.07
CA PHE A 191 1.88 11.83 -0.32
C PHE A 191 1.54 13.29 -0.64
N SER A 192 0.31 13.74 -0.50
CA SER A 192 -0.01 15.17 -0.49
C SER A 192 -0.15 15.68 0.95
N TYR A 193 -0.68 14.84 1.85
CA TYR A 193 -1.16 15.29 3.16
C TYR A 193 -0.37 14.74 4.37
N MET A 194 0.60 13.84 4.21
CA MET A 194 1.45 13.40 5.33
C MET A 194 2.40 14.52 5.78
N PHE A 195 2.56 14.74 7.08
CA PHE A 195 3.34 15.85 7.63
C PHE A 195 4.80 15.51 7.96
N GLY A 196 5.14 14.23 8.09
CA GLY A 196 6.49 13.76 8.40
C GLY A 196 7.43 13.72 7.20
N ILE A 197 8.57 13.04 7.36
CA ILE A 197 9.65 13.02 6.38
C ILE A 197 9.19 12.40 5.05
N VAL A 198 9.30 13.18 3.98
CA VAL A 198 9.07 12.78 2.59
C VAL A 198 10.35 12.97 1.81
N HIS A 199 10.72 11.98 1.00
CA HIS A 199 11.74 12.12 -0.01
C HIS A 199 11.11 11.92 -1.41
N PRO A 200 11.55 12.67 -2.43
CA PRO A 200 11.00 12.57 -3.79
C PRO A 200 11.02 11.15 -4.35
N TYR A 201 12.09 10.38 -4.10
CA TYR A 201 12.23 9.00 -4.59
C TYR A 201 11.16 8.02 -4.07
N TYR A 202 10.37 8.37 -3.05
CA TYR A 202 9.23 7.54 -2.63
C TYR A 202 8.12 7.47 -3.67
N THR A 203 8.05 8.43 -4.58
CA THR A 203 7.04 8.49 -5.66
C THR A 203 7.17 7.42 -6.72
N VAL A 204 8.28 6.67 -6.73
CA VAL A 204 8.48 5.50 -7.60
C VAL A 204 7.63 4.29 -7.16
N ALA A 205 7.06 4.33 -5.94
CA ALA A 205 6.38 3.21 -5.30
C ALA A 205 4.98 2.90 -5.85
#